data_AF-A0AAV5KKZ5-F1
#
_entry.id   AF-A0AAV5KKZ5-F1
#
_cell.length_a   1.000
_cell.length_b   1.000
_cell.length_c   1.000
_cell.angle_alpha   90.00
_cell.angle_beta   90.00
_cell.angle_gamma   90.00
#
_symmetry.space_group_name_H-M   'P 1'
#
loop_
_entity.id
_entity.type
_entity.pdbx_description
1 polymer ?
#
loop_
_entity_poly.entity_id
_entity_poly.type
_entity_poly.pdbx_seq_one_letter_code
_entity_poly.pdbx_strand_id
1 'polypeptide(L)'
;MNQLVVSTGGGAVIRPINWKYMQKGISVWLDVPLEALAERIAAVGTGSRPLLHNESGDAYIKALKRLSSLWEERGEAYANANARVSLENVAAKLGLGDVSNLTPTAIAIEALEQIESYLKEGW
;
A
#
# COMPACT_ATOMS: atom_id res chain seq x y z
N MET A 1 15.92 -11.25 20.38
CA MET A 1 15.52 -11.32 18.96
C MET A 1 14.07 -10.88 18.91
N ASN A 2 13.78 -9.72 18.32
CA ASN A 2 12.42 -9.17 18.33
C ASN A 2 11.70 -9.62 17.06
N GLN A 3 10.54 -10.24 17.20
CA GLN A 3 9.70 -10.70 16.08
C GLN A 3 8.45 -9.82 16.06
N LEU A 4 8.46 -8.79 15.21
CA LEU A 4 7.44 -7.75 15.18
C LEU A 4 7.03 -7.48 13.74
N VAL A 5 5.74 -7.22 13.55
CA VAL A 5 5.17 -6.68 12.31
C VAL A 5 4.65 -5.28 12.61
N VAL A 6 5.07 -4.29 11.80
CA VAL A 6 4.72 -2.88 12.02
C VAL A 6 4.07 -2.33 10.76
N SER A 7 2.81 -1.91 10.85
CA SER A 7 2.16 -1.12 9.80
C SER A 7 2.53 0.35 9.99
N THR A 8 3.16 0.95 8.98
CA THR A 8 3.51 2.38 9.00
C THR A 8 2.39 3.23 8.40
N GLY A 9 2.40 4.55 8.67
CA GLY A 9 1.56 5.48 7.94
C GLY A 9 2.14 5.77 6.54
N GLY A 10 1.29 6.09 5.56
CA GLY A 10 1.73 6.33 4.16
C GLY A 10 2.62 7.57 3.94
N GLY A 11 3.00 8.32 4.98
CA GLY A 11 4.01 9.38 4.91
C GLY A 11 5.38 8.96 5.44
N ALA A 12 5.50 7.76 6.01
CA ALA A 12 6.74 7.28 6.61
C ALA A 12 7.89 7.16 5.59
N VAL A 13 7.57 6.91 4.33
CA VAL A 13 8.54 6.73 3.24
C VAL A 13 9.23 8.03 2.78
N ILE A 14 8.68 9.20 3.14
CA ILE A 14 9.16 10.50 2.63
C ILE A 14 10.52 10.88 3.21
N ARG A 15 10.74 10.59 4.51
CA ARG A 15 11.96 11.03 5.21
C ARG A 15 13.05 9.96 5.05
N PRO A 16 14.21 10.26 4.46
CA PRO A 16 15.29 9.28 4.28
C PRO A 16 15.76 8.61 5.59
N ILE A 17 15.69 9.34 6.71
CA ILE A 17 16.04 8.79 8.03
C ILE A 17 15.14 7.62 8.44
N ASN A 18 13.88 7.56 8.00
CA ASN A 18 13.00 6.44 8.29
C ASN A 18 13.46 5.17 7.58
N TRP A 19 13.94 5.29 6.33
CA TRP A 19 14.53 4.16 5.59
C TRP A 19 15.74 3.57 6.29
N LYS A 20 16.60 4.39 6.90
CA LYS A 20 17.73 3.91 7.72
C LYS A 20 17.29 2.98 8.86
N TYR A 21 16.08 3.16 9.40
CA TYR A 21 15.54 2.28 10.43
C TYR A 21 14.77 1.10 9.83
N MET A 22 13.97 1.31 8.79
CA MET A 22 13.20 0.25 8.13
C MET A 22 14.11 -0.79 7.46
N GLN A 23 15.26 -0.39 6.93
CA GLN A 23 16.28 -1.27 6.35
C GLN A 23 17.00 -2.17 7.38
N LYS A 24 16.73 -2.00 8.68
CA LYS A 24 17.21 -2.96 9.71
C LYS A 24 16.34 -4.22 9.79
N GLY A 25 15.22 -4.24 9.07
CA GLY A 25 14.36 -5.40 8.89
C GLY A 25 13.98 -5.54 7.42
N ILE A 26 12.86 -6.21 7.17
CA ILE A 26 12.29 -6.38 5.83
C ILE A 26 11.10 -5.42 5.71
N SER A 27 11.15 -4.55 4.73
CA SER A 27 10.06 -3.64 4.38
C SER A 27 9.24 -4.21 3.23
N VAL A 28 7.92 -4.21 3.40
CA VAL A 28 6.96 -4.70 2.40
C VAL A 28 6.06 -3.55 1.96
N TRP A 29 6.03 -3.30 0.66
CA TRP A 29 5.11 -2.35 0.05
C TRP A 29 3.86 -3.09 -0.44
N LEU A 30 2.70 -2.71 0.10
CA LEU A 30 1.39 -3.08 -0.45
C LEU A 30 1.01 -2.11 -1.56
N ASP A 31 1.18 -2.55 -2.80
CA ASP A 31 0.94 -1.77 -3.99
C ASP A 31 -0.49 -1.98 -4.49
N VAL A 32 -1.30 -0.92 -4.37
CA VAL A 32 -2.74 -0.93 -4.61
C VAL A 32 -3.07 0.15 -5.64
N PRO A 33 -3.88 -0.17 -6.68
CA PRO A 33 -4.39 0.84 -7.61
C PRO A 33 -5.08 2.00 -6.89
N LEU A 34 -4.84 3.22 -7.37
CA LEU A 34 -5.38 4.43 -6.71
C LEU A 34 -6.90 4.47 -6.77
N GLU A 35 -7.49 3.93 -7.84
CA GLU A 35 -8.92 3.77 -8.07
C GLU A 35 -9.53 2.91 -6.96
N ALA A 36 -8.96 1.74 -6.70
CA ALA A 36 -9.43 0.84 -5.63
C ALA A 36 -9.26 1.47 -4.23
N LEU A 37 -8.19 2.23 -4.00
CA LEU A 37 -8.03 2.99 -2.76
C LEU A 37 -9.09 4.10 -2.63
N ALA A 38 -9.42 4.79 -3.71
CA ALA A 38 -10.42 5.84 -3.75
C ALA A 38 -11.83 5.28 -3.50
N GLU A 39 -12.20 4.17 -4.14
CA GLU A 39 -13.47 3.47 -3.89
C GLU A 39 -13.61 3.06 -2.42
N ARG A 40 -12.56 2.47 -1.85
CA ARG A 40 -12.55 2.06 -0.44
C ARG A 40 -12.72 3.25 0.51
N ILE A 41 -12.12 4.41 0.20
CA ILE A 41 -12.28 5.64 0.97
C ILE A 41 -13.70 6.20 0.84
N ALA A 42 -14.25 6.20 -0.37
CA ALA A 42 -15.60 6.70 -0.65
C ALA A 42 -16.66 5.85 0.07
N ALA A 43 -16.52 4.52 0.07
CA ALA A 43 -17.45 3.59 0.70
C ALA A 43 -17.53 3.72 2.24
N VAL A 44 -16.43 4.14 2.89
CA VAL A 44 -16.37 4.33 4.36
C VAL A 44 -16.84 5.74 4.79
N GLY A 45 -16.93 6.68 3.85
CA GLY A 45 -17.14 8.09 4.13
C GLY A 45 -15.86 8.79 4.61
N THR A 46 -15.71 10.07 4.28
CA THR A 46 -14.50 10.87 4.60
C THR A 46 -14.50 11.45 6.02
N GLY A 47 -15.50 11.13 6.85
CA GLY A 47 -15.69 11.72 8.18
C GLY A 47 -14.60 11.36 9.21
N SER A 48 -13.93 10.21 9.05
CA SER A 48 -12.85 9.74 9.93
C SER A 48 -11.44 10.01 9.40
N ARG A 49 -11.29 10.74 8.28
CA ARG A 49 -10.00 11.02 7.62
C ARG A 49 -9.80 12.52 7.40
N PRO A 50 -9.11 13.23 8.33
CA PRO A 50 -8.96 14.69 8.30
C PRO A 50 -8.37 15.26 7.01
N LEU A 51 -7.55 14.49 6.27
CA LEU A 51 -6.89 14.93 5.04
C LEU A 51 -7.79 14.93 3.80
N LEU A 52 -9.06 14.51 3.92
CA LEU A 52 -10.01 14.34 2.82
C LEU A 52 -11.31 15.17 3.00
N HIS A 53 -11.32 16.10 3.96
CA HIS A 53 -12.57 16.69 4.47
C HIS A 53 -12.98 18.04 3.84
N ASN A 54 -12.41 18.45 2.71
CA ASN A 54 -12.76 19.74 2.10
C ASN A 54 -13.37 19.56 0.69
N GLU A 55 -14.52 20.21 0.49
CA GLU A 55 -15.31 20.44 -0.74
C GLU A 55 -16.54 19.52 -0.95
N SER A 56 -17.57 20.04 -1.63
CA SER A 56 -18.77 19.33 -2.11
C SER A 56 -18.51 18.68 -3.49
N GLY A 57 -19.10 17.51 -3.78
CA GLY A 57 -18.79 16.69 -4.98
C GLY A 57 -18.54 15.21 -4.68
N ASP A 58 -18.53 14.35 -5.71
CA ASP A 58 -18.37 12.89 -5.59
C ASP A 58 -17.16 12.51 -4.72
N ALA A 59 -17.41 11.79 -3.62
CA ALA A 59 -16.41 11.39 -2.65
C ALA A 59 -15.29 10.56 -3.30
N TYR A 60 -15.62 9.78 -4.32
CA TYR A 60 -14.65 9.01 -5.11
C TYR A 60 -13.67 9.94 -5.83
N ILE A 61 -14.17 10.91 -6.60
CA ILE A 61 -13.34 11.84 -7.38
C ILE A 61 -12.40 12.66 -6.48
N LYS A 62 -12.87 13.07 -5.30
CA LYS A 62 -12.02 13.75 -4.31
C LYS A 62 -10.92 12.86 -3.77
N ALA A 63 -11.28 11.63 -3.38
CA ALA A 63 -10.33 10.66 -2.87
C ALA A 63 -9.26 10.36 -3.94
N LEU A 64 -9.67 10.11 -5.18
CA LEU A 64 -8.77 9.85 -6.30
C LEU A 64 -7.83 11.03 -6.55
N LYS A 65 -8.35 12.26 -6.68
CA LYS A 65 -7.53 13.47 -6.88
C LYS A 65 -6.50 13.65 -5.77
N ARG A 66 -6.90 13.43 -4.51
CA ARG A 66 -5.97 13.54 -3.37
C ARG A 66 -4.93 12.43 -3.41
N LEU A 67 -5.32 11.21 -3.70
CA LEU A 67 -4.42 10.07 -3.82
C LEU A 67 -3.41 10.26 -4.95
N SER A 68 -3.82 10.75 -6.12
CA SER A 68 -2.92 11.06 -7.25
C SER A 68 -1.84 12.07 -6.85
N SER A 69 -2.21 13.16 -6.18
CA SER A 69 -1.24 14.15 -5.69
C SER A 69 -0.27 13.57 -4.65
N LEU A 70 -0.75 12.69 -3.75
CA LEU A 70 0.12 12.00 -2.79
C LEU A 70 1.02 10.97 -3.47
N TRP A 71 0.54 10.33 -4.55
CA TRP A 71 1.30 9.38 -5.34
C TRP A 71 2.45 10.05 -6.07
N GLU A 72 2.24 11.24 -6.65
CA GLU A 72 3.32 12.04 -7.24
C GLU A 72 4.42 12.38 -6.23
N GLU A 73 4.06 12.69 -4.98
CA GLU A 73 5.03 13.01 -3.92
C GLU A 73 5.79 11.78 -3.40
N ARG A 74 5.16 10.59 -3.39
CA ARG A 74 5.61 9.46 -2.55
C ARG A 74 5.83 8.16 -3.31
N GLY A 75 5.30 8.04 -4.52
CA GLY A 75 5.23 6.80 -5.29
C GLY A 75 6.60 6.16 -5.46
N GLU A 76 7.59 6.95 -5.90
CA GLU A 76 8.97 6.50 -6.05
C GLU A 76 9.58 6.05 -4.72
N ALA A 77 9.23 6.70 -3.61
CA ALA A 77 9.78 6.37 -2.31
C ALA A 77 9.34 4.98 -1.84
N TYR A 78 8.10 4.54 -2.14
CA TYR A 78 7.63 3.19 -1.81
C TYR A 78 8.45 2.08 -2.48
N ALA A 79 9.04 2.36 -3.66
CA ALA A 79 9.86 1.41 -4.39
C ALA A 79 11.20 1.09 -3.70
N ASN A 80 11.58 1.80 -2.63
CA ASN A 80 12.72 1.44 -1.79
C ASN A 80 12.45 0.23 -0.86
N ALA A 81 11.22 -0.30 -0.85
CA ALA A 81 10.88 -1.48 -0.06
C ALA A 81 11.61 -2.73 -0.58
N ASN A 82 11.92 -3.67 0.33
CA ASN A 82 12.58 -4.92 -0.03
C ASN A 82 11.68 -5.84 -0.88
N ALA A 83 10.40 -5.87 -0.56
CA ALA A 83 9.40 -6.67 -1.24
C ALA A 83 8.19 -5.81 -1.66
N ARG A 84 7.59 -6.11 -2.81
CA ARG A 84 6.38 -5.47 -3.32
C ARG A 84 5.28 -6.50 -3.52
N VAL A 85 4.10 -6.23 -2.97
CA VAL A 85 2.89 -7.01 -3.17
C VAL A 85 1.96 -6.20 -4.06
N SER A 86 1.96 -6.49 -5.36
CA SER A 86 1.03 -5.86 -6.31
C SER A 86 -0.33 -6.54 -6.23
N LEU A 87 -1.35 -5.83 -5.74
CA LEU A 87 -2.69 -6.39 -5.62
C LEU A 87 -3.31 -6.71 -7.00
N GLU A 88 -2.95 -5.97 -8.05
CA GLU A 88 -3.38 -6.31 -9.42
C GLU A 88 -2.86 -7.69 -9.83
N ASN A 89 -1.58 -7.96 -9.58
CA ASN A 89 -0.98 -9.26 -9.89
C ASN A 89 -1.59 -10.38 -9.06
N VAL A 90 -1.89 -10.14 -7.78
CA VAL A 90 -2.55 -11.15 -6.92
C VAL A 90 -3.96 -11.44 -7.42
N ALA A 91 -4.73 -10.40 -7.77
CA ALA A 91 -6.06 -10.58 -8.33
C ALA A 91 -6.01 -11.39 -9.63
N ALA A 92 -5.11 -11.03 -10.55
CA ALA A 92 -4.90 -11.76 -11.80
C ALA A 92 -4.50 -13.23 -11.58
N LYS A 93 -3.54 -13.48 -10.66
CA LYS A 93 -3.07 -14.84 -10.28
C LYS A 93 -4.20 -15.71 -9.74
N LEU A 94 -5.16 -15.13 -9.03
CA LEU A 94 -6.31 -15.82 -8.46
C LEU A 94 -7.54 -15.85 -9.39
N GLY A 95 -7.44 -15.29 -10.60
CA GLY A 95 -8.57 -15.17 -11.53
C GLY A 95 -9.68 -14.24 -11.04
N LEU A 96 -9.35 -13.29 -10.16
CA LEU A 96 -10.26 -12.29 -9.64
C LEU A 96 -10.21 -11.07 -10.56
N GLY A 97 -11.38 -10.67 -11.08
CA GLY A 97 -11.45 -9.54 -12.02
C GLY A 97 -11.20 -8.16 -11.39
N ASP A 98 -11.24 -8.06 -10.06
CA ASP A 98 -11.08 -6.81 -9.34
C ASP A 98 -10.36 -7.03 -7.99
N VAL A 99 -9.48 -6.09 -7.62
CA VAL A 99 -8.68 -6.14 -6.38
C VAL A 99 -9.50 -6.05 -5.10
N SER A 100 -10.72 -5.50 -5.15
CA SER A 100 -11.67 -5.45 -4.02
C SER A 100 -12.15 -6.85 -3.59
N ASN A 101 -12.05 -7.84 -4.47
CA ASN A 101 -12.38 -9.24 -4.16
C ASN A 101 -11.25 -9.97 -3.43
N LEU A 102 -10.09 -9.33 -3.25
CA LEU A 102 -8.99 -9.94 -2.51
C LEU A 102 -9.29 -10.00 -1.02
N THR A 103 -9.02 -11.16 -0.43
CA THR A 103 -9.07 -11.32 1.02
C THR A 103 -7.76 -10.83 1.65
N PRO A 104 -7.79 -10.31 2.90
CA PRO A 104 -6.57 -10.00 3.64
C PRO A 104 -5.62 -11.19 3.75
N THR A 105 -6.16 -12.42 3.84
CA THR A 105 -5.38 -13.65 3.87
C THR A 105 -4.62 -13.89 2.56
N ALA A 106 -5.25 -13.68 1.40
CA ALA A 106 -4.58 -13.81 0.11
C ALA A 106 -3.42 -12.81 -0.03
N ILE A 107 -3.63 -11.56 0.38
CA ILE A 107 -2.59 -10.52 0.39
C ILE A 107 -1.45 -10.90 1.34
N ALA A 108 -1.77 -11.43 2.52
CA ALA A 108 -0.77 -11.88 3.48
C ALA A 108 0.05 -13.06 2.98
N ILE A 109 -0.57 -14.01 2.27
CA ILE A 109 0.15 -15.13 1.63
C ILE A 109 1.12 -14.60 0.58
N GLU A 110 0.67 -13.71 -0.32
CA GLU A 110 1.57 -13.10 -1.31
C GLU A 110 2.71 -12.32 -0.63
N ALA A 111 2.43 -11.60 0.47
CA ALA A 111 3.49 -10.92 1.22
C ALA A 111 4.56 -11.89 1.73
N LEU A 112 4.17 -13.08 2.22
CA LEU A 112 5.11 -14.11 2.64
C LEU A 112 5.93 -14.66 1.47
N GLU A 113 5.30 -14.90 0.32
CA GLU A 113 5.98 -15.36 -0.91
C GLU A 113 7.01 -14.33 -1.41
N GLN A 114 6.65 -13.05 -1.41
CA GLN A 114 7.55 -11.97 -1.84
C GLN A 114 8.70 -11.76 -0.85
N ILE A 115 8.45 -11.89 0.47
CA ILE A 115 9.51 -11.89 1.49
C ILE A 115 10.46 -13.08 1.26
N GLU A 116 9.92 -14.27 1.00
CA GLU A 116 10.72 -15.47 0.74
C GLU A 116 11.60 -15.31 -0.50
N SER A 117 11.06 -14.77 -1.61
CA SER A 117 11.83 -14.49 -2.83
C SER A 117 12.99 -13.54 -2.55
N TYR A 118 12.72 -12.42 -1.90
CA TYR A 118 13.74 -11.44 -1.52
C TYR A 118 14.85 -12.05 -0.66
N LEU A 119 14.49 -12.89 0.31
CA LEU A 119 15.45 -13.56 1.18
C LEU A 119 16.30 -14.60 0.45
N LYS A 120 15.77 -15.25 -0.59
CA LYS A 120 16.53 -16.22 -1.41
C LYS A 120 17.49 -15.54 -2.39
N GLU A 121 17.13 -14.38 -2.92
CA GLU A 121 17.98 -13.60 -3.83
C GLU A 121 19.20 -12.96 -3.13
N GLY A 122 19.13 -12.80 -1.80
CA GLY A 122 20.20 -12.22 -0.98
C GLY A 122 21.35 -13.18 -0.60
N TRP A 123 21.38 -14.41 -1.12
CA TRP A 123 22.41 -15.43 -0.88
C TRP A 123 23.09 -15.89 -2.17
#